data_AF-A0A7Y4H7G9-F1
#
_entry.id   AF-A0A7Y4H7G9-F1
#
_cell.length_a   1.000
_cell.length_b   1.000
_cell.length_c   1.000
_cell.angle_alpha   90.00
_cell.angle_beta   90.00
_cell.angle_gamma   90.00
#
_symmetry.space_group_name_H-M   'P 1'
#
loop_
_entity.id
_entity.type
_entity.pdbx_description
1 polymer ?
#
loop_
_entity_poly.entity_id
_entity_poly.type
_entity_poly.pdbx_seq_one_letter_code
_entity_poly.pdbx_strand_id
1 'polypeptide(L)' 'MTMALGQDQERFSGETAWTVLDAANDLGDTITVDACRRVIDADLRGEAPARSDIAMLSAFFG' A
#
# COMPACT_ATOMS: atom_id res chain seq x y z
N MET A 1 27.35 -4.74 7.33
CA MET A 1 26.03 -4.80 7.97
C MET A 1 25.09 -4.00 7.08
N THR A 2 24.55 -4.65 6.05
CA THR A 2 23.77 -4.00 4.99
C THR A 2 22.52 -4.84 4.81
N MET A 3 21.35 -4.25 5.06
CA MET A 3 20.01 -4.59 4.55
C MET A 3 18.97 -3.93 5.49
N ALA A 4 18.85 -2.60 5.50
CA ALA A 4 17.83 -1.90 6.31
C ALA A 4 17.01 -0.87 5.50
N LEU A 5 17.14 -0.87 4.17
CA LEU A 5 16.39 0.04 3.29
C LEU A 5 15.10 -0.59 2.73
N GLY A 6 14.95 -1.91 2.81
CA GLY A 6 13.73 -2.62 2.34
C GLY A 6 12.63 -2.70 3.41
N GLN A 7 13.00 -2.92 4.66
CA GLN A 7 12.03 -3.22 5.73
C GLN A 7 11.21 -2.01 6.21
N ASP A 8 11.79 -0.81 6.12
CA ASP A 8 11.10 0.42 6.47
C ASP A 8 10.05 0.75 5.41
N GLN A 9 10.42 0.67 4.13
CA GLN A 9 9.50 0.92 3.01
C GLN A 9 8.36 -0.12 2.94
N GLU A 10 8.61 -1.37 3.30
CA GLU A 10 7.58 -2.42 3.35
C GLU A 10 6.57 -2.22 4.49
N ARG A 11 7.02 -1.87 5.71
CA ARG A 11 6.09 -1.49 6.80
C ARG A 11 5.31 -0.22 6.50
N PHE A 12 5.97 0.75 5.87
CA PHE A 12 5.32 1.97 5.38
C PHE A 12 4.23 1.63 4.35
N SER A 13 4.36 0.55 3.58
CA SER A 13 3.38 0.15 2.56
C SER A 13 2.08 -0.36 3.20
N GLY A 14 2.18 -1.26 4.19
CA GLY A 14 1.01 -1.83 4.86
C GLY A 14 0.20 -0.81 5.65
N GLU A 15 0.86 -0.02 6.50
CA GLU A 15 0.17 0.97 7.35
C GLU A 15 -0.42 2.12 6.50
N THR A 16 0.31 2.59 5.49
CA THR A 16 -0.20 3.60 4.54
C THR A 16 -1.38 3.07 3.74
N ALA A 17 -1.37 1.79 3.34
CA ALA A 17 -2.47 1.20 2.59
C ALA A 17 -3.78 1.19 3.38
N TRP A 18 -3.74 0.99 4.71
CA TRP A 18 -4.94 1.11 5.55
C TRP A 18 -5.48 2.54 5.60
N THR A 19 -4.61 3.55 5.69
CA THR A 19 -5.03 4.95 5.66
C THR A 19 -5.63 5.35 4.30
N VAL A 20 -4.97 4.96 3.20
CA VAL A 20 -5.49 5.21 1.84
C VAL A 20 -6.79 4.47 1.61
N LEU A 21 -6.91 3.23 2.10
CA LEU A 21 -8.14 2.44 1.97
C LEU A 21 -9.34 3.16 2.58
N ASP A 22 -9.20 3.71 3.79
CA ASP A 22 -10.27 4.47 4.46
C ASP A 22 -10.69 5.69 3.63
N ALA A 23 -9.72 6.51 3.22
CA ALA A 23 -9.96 7.70 2.40
C ALA A 23 -10.59 7.37 1.02
N ALA A 24 -10.13 6.30 0.38
CA ALA A 24 -10.67 5.85 -0.91
C ALA A 24 -12.11 5.31 -0.78
N ASN A 25 -12.45 4.66 0.34
CA ASN A 25 -13.83 4.25 0.62
C ASN A 25 -14.75 5.47 0.83
N ASP A 26 -14.28 6.50 1.55
CA ASP A 26 -15.03 7.74 1.76
C ASP A 26 -15.29 8.48 0.44
N LEU A 27 -14.29 8.51 -0.45
CA LEU A 27 -14.39 9.11 -1.79
C LEU A 27 -15.20 8.25 -2.79
N GLY A 28 -15.38 6.96 -2.53
CA GLY A 28 -15.96 6.00 -3.47
C GLY A 28 -15.01 5.59 -4.62
N ASP A 29 -13.70 5.78 -4.46
CA ASP A 29 -12.69 5.37 -5.45
C ASP A 29 -12.42 3.87 -5.36
N THR A 30 -13.26 3.10 -6.04
CA THR A 30 -13.17 1.64 -6.09
C THR A 30 -11.86 1.11 -6.68
N ILE A 31 -11.18 1.87 -7.53
CA ILE A 31 -9.91 1.46 -8.15
C ILE A 31 -8.80 1.50 -7.11
N THR A 32 -8.71 2.61 -6.38
CA THR A 32 -7.73 2.77 -5.30
C THR A 32 -8.01 1.78 -4.15
N VAL A 33 -9.29 1.57 -3.79
CA VAL A 33 -9.67 0.55 -2.79
C VAL A 33 -9.15 -0.84 -3.15
N ASP A 34 -9.24 -1.24 -4.42
CA ASP A 34 -8.81 -2.55 -4.89
C ASP A 34 -7.28 -2.69 -4.85
N ALA A 35 -6.55 -1.63 -5.19
CA ALA A 35 -5.09 -1.58 -5.04
C ALA A 35 -4.65 -1.66 -3.57
N CYS A 36 -5.29 -0.91 -2.67
CA CYS A 36 -4.99 -0.97 -1.23
C CYS A 36 -5.19 -2.38 -0.67
N ARG A 37 -6.28 -3.06 -1.07
CA ARG A 37 -6.55 -4.44 -0.66
C ARG A 37 -5.46 -5.41 -1.11
N ARG A 38 -4.92 -5.25 -2.32
CA ARG A 38 -3.78 -6.05 -2.78
C ARG A 38 -2.50 -5.79 -1.99
N VAL A 39 -2.22 -4.52 -1.67
CA VAL A 39 -1.05 -4.15 -0.86
C VAL A 39 -1.14 -4.75 0.54
N ILE A 40 -2.31 -4.64 1.18
CA ILE A 40 -2.57 -5.21 2.50
C ILE A 40 -2.49 -6.73 2.47
N ASP A 41 -3.07 -7.40 1.47
CA ASP A 41 -3.00 -8.87 1.36
C ASP A 41 -1.54 -9.35 1.20
N ALA A 42 -0.71 -8.66 0.41
CA ALA A 42 0.71 -8.97 0.30
C ALA A 42 1.46 -8.78 1.63
N ASP A 43 1.24 -7.65 2.31
CA ASP A 43 1.84 -7.35 3.62
C ASP A 43 1.47 -8.40 4.68
N LEU A 44 0.19 -8.78 4.75
CA LEU A 44 -0.30 -9.82 5.67
C LEU A 44 0.29 -11.21 5.36
N ARG A 45 0.68 -11.47 4.11
CA ARG A 45 1.37 -12.70 3.69
C ARG A 45 2.88 -12.65 3.92
N GLY A 46 3.42 -11.48 4.29
CA GLY A 46 4.86 -11.25 4.33
C GLY A 46 5.51 -11.21 2.94
N GLU A 47 4.72 -10.94 1.91
CA GLU A 47 5.14 -10.81 0.52
C GLU A 47 5.27 -9.33 0.12
N ALA A 48 6.14 -9.04 -0.84
CA ALA A 48 6.26 -7.69 -1.37
C ALA A 48 5.06 -7.35 -2.27
N PRO A 49 4.33 -6.25 -2.03
CA PRO A 49 3.23 -5.82 -2.88
C PRO A 49 3.72 -5.42 -4.28
N ALA A 50 2.83 -5.49 -5.27
CA ALA A 50 3.17 -5.12 -6.64
C ALA A 50 3.53 -3.62 -6.73
N ARG A 51 4.61 -3.31 -7.47
CA ARG A 51 5.09 -1.93 -7.63
C ARG A 51 4.04 -0.99 -8.23
N SER A 52 3.20 -1.51 -9.13
CA SER A 52 2.09 -0.74 -9.71
C SER A 52 1.03 -0.35 -8.69
N ASP A 53 0.76 -1.22 -7.71
CA ASP A 53 -0.18 -0.92 -6.63
C ASP A 53 0.41 0.13 -5.67
N ILE A 54 1.69 -0.01 -5.28
CA ILE A 54 2.38 1.02 -4.48
C ILE A 54 2.37 2.38 -5.20
N ALA A 55 2.63 2.40 -6.52
CA ALA A 55 2.64 3.64 -7.29
C ALA A 55 1.25 4.31 -7.32
N MET A 56 0.17 3.51 -7.38
CA MET A 56 -1.19 4.01 -7.29
C MET A 56 -1.48 4.63 -5.92
N LEU A 57 -1.10 3.96 -4.83
CA LEU A 57 -1.25 4.49 -3.46
C LEU A 57 -0.43 5.78 -3.26
N SER A 58 0.77 5.84 -3.84
CA SER A 58 1.61 7.05 -3.78
C SER A 58 0.99 8.22 -4.55
N ALA A 59 0.35 7.93 -5.69
CA ALA A 59 -0.33 8.94 -6.50
C ALA A 59 -1.64 9.44 -5.86
N PHE A 60 -2.25 8.68 -4.95
CA PHE A 60 -3.46 9.10 -4.24
C PHE A 60 -3.24 10.37 -3.41
N PHE A 61 -2.04 10.57 -2.86
CA PHE A 61 -1.73 11.74 -2.03
C PHE A 61 -1.25 12.97 -2.82
N GLY A 62 -0.92 12.83 -4.11
CA GLY A 62 -0.49 13.92 -4.98
C GLY A 62 0.92 14.44 -4.71
#